data_AF-G1T7H7-F1
#
_entry.id   AF-G1T7H7-F1
#
_cell.length_a   1.000
_cell.length_b   1.000
_cell.length_c   1.000
_cell.angle_alpha   90.00
_cell.angle_beta   90.00
_cell.angle_gamma   90.00
#
_symmetry.space_group_name_H-M   'P 1'
#
loop_
_entity.id
_entity.type
_entity.pdbx_description
1 polymer ?
#
loop_
_entity_poly.entity_id
_entity_poly.type
_entity_poly.pdbx_seq_one_letter_code
_entity_poly.pdbx_strand_id
1 'polypeptide(L)'
;MATPKRFQTLVQLQQREGELCQVLGNLTKLPNWFHSEFLKSPKAVHLEAWLVEAIFGPGGEHIPHVECVSHTLLHVNRWDPDGEAEILICGRPYFQKDVSKLIMNLADYHRQLRVQSSEKVQHLYEEILRRRKRGP
;
A
#
# COMPACT_ATOMS: atom_id res chain seq x y z
N MET A 1 22.24 2.22 -7.18
CA MET A 1 21.11 1.37 -7.62
C MET A 1 20.33 1.01 -6.36
N ALA A 2 19.18 1.65 -6.10
CA ALA A 2 18.36 1.28 -4.95
C ALA A 2 17.80 -0.12 -5.18
N THR A 3 18.05 -1.05 -4.25
CA THR A 3 17.37 -2.34 -4.25
C THR A 3 15.86 -2.09 -4.14
N PRO A 4 15.02 -2.61 -5.04
CA PRO A 4 13.58 -2.44 -4.93
C PRO A 4 13.12 -3.05 -3.60
N LYS A 5 12.43 -2.25 -2.78
CA LYS A 5 11.86 -2.71 -1.52
C LYS A 5 10.81 -3.78 -1.85
N ARG A 6 11.00 -4.99 -1.34
CA ARG A 6 10.12 -6.12 -1.61
C ARG A 6 9.11 -6.28 -0.47
N PHE A 7 7.84 -6.16 -0.82
CA PHE A 7 6.73 -6.34 0.11
C PHE A 7 6.31 -7.81 0.20
N GLN A 8 5.72 -8.20 1.33
CA GLN A 8 5.14 -9.53 1.50
C GLN A 8 3.92 -9.70 0.56
N THR A 9 3.76 -10.90 0.01
CA THR A 9 2.63 -11.25 -0.87
C THR A 9 2.45 -12.77 -0.92
N LEU A 10 1.23 -13.24 -1.12
CA LEU A 10 0.87 -14.65 -1.28
C LEU A 10 1.45 -15.26 -2.57
N VAL A 11 1.65 -14.45 -3.61
CA VAL A 11 2.21 -14.91 -4.89
C VAL A 11 3.40 -14.04 -5.26
N GLN A 12 4.59 -14.62 -5.20
CA GLN A 12 5.79 -13.92 -5.63
C GLN A 12 5.77 -13.74 -7.15
N LEU A 13 5.98 -12.51 -7.62
CA LEU A 13 6.06 -12.19 -9.05
C LEU A 13 7.48 -11.76 -9.44
N GLN A 14 7.89 -12.11 -10.66
CA GLN A 14 9.03 -11.50 -11.35
C GLN A 14 8.52 -10.40 -12.28
N GLN A 15 9.05 -9.20 -12.08
CA GLN A 15 8.82 -8.07 -12.98
C GLN A 15 9.88 -8.07 -14.09
N ARG A 16 9.47 -7.91 -15.35
CA ARG A 16 10.38 -7.66 -16.47
C ARG A 16 9.87 -6.44 -17.22
N GLU A 17 10.73 -5.44 -17.41
CA GLU A 17 10.46 -4.25 -18.25
C GLU A 17 9.13 -3.52 -17.97
N GLY A 18 8.66 -3.51 -16.72
CA GLY A 18 7.42 -2.83 -16.31
C GLY A 18 6.16 -3.69 -16.34
N GLU A 19 6.23 -4.92 -16.86
CA GLU A 19 5.13 -5.88 -16.83
C GLU A 19 5.31 -6.93 -15.71
N LEU A 20 4.17 -7.37 -15.14
CA LEU A 20 4.12 -8.51 -14.22
C LEU A 20 4.25 -9.80 -15.03
N CYS A 21 5.49 -10.28 -15.17
CA CYS A 21 5.77 -11.27 -16.20
C CYS A 21 5.53 -12.71 -15.74
N GLN A 22 5.93 -13.10 -14.52
CA GLN A 22 5.85 -14.52 -14.13
C GLN A 22 5.66 -14.71 -12.62
N VAL A 23 4.90 -15.74 -12.26
CA VAL A 23 4.85 -16.26 -10.89
C VAL A 23 6.17 -16.96 -10.58
N LEU A 24 6.85 -16.50 -9.53
CA LEU A 24 8.03 -17.15 -8.96
C LEU A 24 7.60 -18.15 -7.88
N GLY A 25 8.09 -19.39 -8.00
CA GLY A 25 7.92 -20.41 -6.96
C GLY A 25 7.07 -21.61 -7.38
N ASN A 26 6.71 -22.44 -6.40
CA ASN A 26 6.02 -23.71 -6.64
C ASN A 26 4.52 -23.46 -6.86
N LEU A 27 4.02 -23.77 -8.06
CA LEU A 27 2.62 -23.61 -8.47
C LEU A 27 1.64 -24.38 -7.58
N THR A 28 2.08 -25.42 -6.86
CA THR A 28 1.26 -26.20 -5.93
C THR A 28 0.92 -25.45 -4.63
N LYS A 29 1.56 -24.30 -4.36
CA LYS A 29 1.30 -23.45 -3.18
C LYS A 29 0.50 -22.19 -3.50
N LEU A 30 0.00 -22.06 -4.73
CA LEU A 30 -0.80 -20.90 -5.11
C LEU A 30 -2.16 -20.92 -4.40
N PRO A 31 -2.69 -19.75 -4.00
CA PRO A 31 -4.05 -19.66 -3.51
C PRO A 31 -5.03 -20.24 -4.54
N ASN A 32 -6.03 -20.99 -4.09
CA ASN A 32 -7.01 -21.64 -4.97
C ASN A 32 -7.84 -20.67 -5.83
N TRP A 33 -7.95 -19.41 -5.40
CA TRP A 33 -8.62 -18.34 -6.13
C TRP A 33 -7.72 -17.65 -7.15
N PHE A 34 -6.39 -17.88 -7.11
CA PHE A 34 -5.45 -17.20 -7.99
C PHE A 34 -5.43 -17.84 -9.37
N HIS A 35 -5.50 -16.98 -10.39
CA HIS A 35 -5.37 -17.38 -11.78
C HIS A 35 -4.38 -16.48 -12.51
N SER A 36 -3.49 -17.07 -13.30
CA SER A 36 -2.41 -16.34 -13.99
C SER A 36 -2.90 -15.28 -14.98
N GLU A 37 -4.10 -15.45 -15.55
CA GLU A 37 -4.73 -14.48 -16.45
C GLU A 37 -5.01 -13.13 -15.78
N PHE A 38 -5.10 -13.09 -14.44
CA PHE A 38 -5.28 -11.85 -13.70
C PHE A 38 -4.08 -10.90 -13.83
N LEU A 39 -2.90 -11.42 -14.20
CA LEU A 39 -1.70 -10.61 -14.41
C LEU A 39 -1.73 -9.83 -15.74
N LYS A 40 -2.62 -10.18 -16.69
CA LYS A 40 -2.67 -9.57 -18.03
C LYS A 40 -3.26 -8.16 -18.05
N SER A 41 -4.09 -7.83 -17.07
CA SER A 41 -4.78 -6.53 -17.00
C SER A 41 -4.96 -6.11 -15.54
N PRO A 42 -3.85 -5.78 -14.86
CA PRO A 42 -3.91 -5.27 -13.50
C PRO A 42 -4.51 -3.86 -13.49
N LYS A 43 -5.16 -3.51 -12.39
CA LYS A 43 -5.53 -2.12 -12.11
C LYS A 43 -4.43 -1.46 -11.29
N ALA A 44 -3.87 -0.37 -11.81
CA ALA A 44 -2.90 0.43 -11.08
C ALA A 44 -3.58 1.45 -10.17
N VAL A 45 -3.03 1.62 -8.97
CA VAL A 45 -3.36 2.69 -8.02
C VAL A 45 -2.06 3.39 -7.62
N HIS A 46 -2.08 4.72 -7.63
CA HIS A 46 -0.94 5.56 -7.27
C HIS A 46 -1.26 6.30 -5.97
N LEU A 47 -0.32 6.29 -5.03
CA LEU A 47 -0.44 6.97 -3.74
C LEU A 47 0.95 7.22 -3.13
N GLU A 48 1.05 8.21 -2.25
CA GLU A 48 2.31 8.58 -1.58
C GLU A 48 2.91 7.37 -0.87
N ALA A 49 4.21 7.11 -1.03
CA ALA A 49 4.82 5.87 -0.55
C ALA A 49 4.56 5.61 0.94
N TRP A 50 4.66 6.64 1.79
CA TRP A 50 4.38 6.50 3.22
C TRP A 50 3.01 5.89 3.55
N LEU A 51 2.01 6.04 2.68
CA LEU A 51 0.67 5.48 2.88
C LEU A 51 0.64 3.96 2.70
N VAL A 52 1.51 3.35 1.89
CA VAL A 52 1.51 1.89 1.74
C VAL A 52 1.82 1.22 3.07
N GLU A 53 2.84 1.69 3.80
CA GLU A 53 3.15 1.14 5.12
C GLU A 53 2.16 1.59 6.19
N ALA A 54 1.49 2.74 6.01
CA ALA A 54 0.40 3.14 6.90
C ALA A 54 -0.82 2.22 6.77
N ILE A 55 -1.16 1.82 5.54
CA ILE A 55 -2.31 0.98 5.21
C ILE A 55 -2.02 -0.50 5.49
N PHE A 56 -0.86 -0.99 5.04
CA PHE A 56 -0.52 -2.41 5.04
C PHE A 56 0.47 -2.82 6.14
N GLY A 57 0.87 -1.88 7.00
CA GLY A 57 1.88 -2.11 8.04
C GLY A 57 3.32 -2.08 7.51
N PRO A 58 4.32 -2.08 8.41
CA PRO A 58 5.73 -2.06 8.06
C PRO A 58 6.10 -3.22 7.13
N GLY A 59 6.74 -2.92 5.99
CA GLY A 59 7.06 -3.93 4.98
C GLY A 59 5.86 -4.61 4.31
N GLY A 60 4.65 -4.08 4.53
CA GLY A 60 3.38 -4.61 4.00
C GLY A 60 2.98 -5.96 4.60
N GLU A 61 3.24 -6.18 5.88
CA GLU A 61 2.88 -7.42 6.59
C GLU A 61 1.39 -7.80 6.48
N HIS A 62 0.49 -6.85 6.26
CA HIS A 62 -0.94 -7.11 6.09
C HIS A 62 -1.36 -7.39 4.64
N ILE A 63 -0.47 -7.20 3.64
CA ILE A 63 -0.79 -7.47 2.23
C ILE A 63 -1.29 -8.92 2.03
N PRO A 64 -0.60 -9.97 2.54
CA PRO A 64 -1.09 -11.34 2.37
C PRO A 64 -2.49 -11.57 2.92
N HIS A 65 -2.84 -10.90 4.03
CA HIS A 65 -4.19 -11.01 4.60
C HIS A 65 -5.23 -10.34 3.72
N VAL A 66 -4.94 -9.12 3.22
CA VAL A 66 -5.82 -8.41 2.28
C VAL A 66 -6.03 -9.25 1.03
N GLU A 67 -4.97 -9.78 0.43
CA GLU A 67 -5.04 -10.64 -0.76
C GLU A 67 -5.91 -11.87 -0.53
N CYS A 68 -5.79 -12.50 0.65
CA CYS A 68 -6.58 -13.66 1.02
C CYS A 68 -8.08 -13.34 1.11
N VAL A 69 -8.44 -12.19 1.69
CA VAL A 69 -9.85 -11.82 1.92
C VAL A 69 -10.50 -11.26 0.65
N SER A 70 -9.75 -10.49 -0.15
CA SER A 70 -10.27 -9.85 -1.35
C SER A 70 -10.23 -10.74 -2.59
N HIS A 71 -9.51 -11.87 -2.54
CA HIS A 71 -9.20 -12.72 -3.69
C HIS A 71 -8.59 -11.91 -4.85
N THR A 72 -7.70 -10.98 -4.51
CA THR A 72 -6.91 -10.20 -5.46
C THR A 72 -5.46 -10.23 -5.03
N LEU A 73 -4.54 -10.34 -5.98
CA LEU A 73 -3.13 -10.19 -5.71
C LEU A 73 -2.74 -8.70 -5.73
N LEU A 74 -1.90 -8.28 -4.80
CA LEU A 74 -1.38 -6.91 -4.71
C LEU A 74 0.12 -6.93 -4.94
N HIS A 75 0.58 -6.10 -5.87
CA HIS A 75 2.00 -5.95 -6.15
C HIS A 75 2.42 -4.49 -6.11
N VAL A 76 3.38 -4.16 -5.23
CA VAL A 76 3.97 -2.82 -5.18
C VAL A 76 5.10 -2.77 -6.21
N ASN A 77 4.86 -2.06 -7.31
CA ASN A 77 5.67 -2.09 -8.54
C ASN A 77 6.72 -0.99 -8.59
N ARG A 78 6.31 0.23 -8.26
CA ARG A 78 7.19 1.41 -8.11
C ARG A 78 7.12 1.88 -6.68
N TRP A 79 8.28 2.18 -6.11
CA TRP A 79 8.38 2.70 -4.75
C TRP A 79 9.46 3.77 -4.70
N ASP A 80 9.04 5.03 -4.58
CA ASP A 80 9.91 6.13 -4.20
C ASP A 80 9.57 6.53 -2.75
N PRO A 81 10.44 6.22 -1.75
CA PRO A 81 10.15 6.54 -0.34
C PRO A 81 9.78 8.00 -0.09
N ASP A 82 10.30 8.92 -0.90
CA ASP A 82 10.07 10.37 -0.78
C ASP A 82 8.96 10.87 -1.74
N GLY A 83 8.38 9.98 -2.53
CA GLY A 83 7.42 10.30 -3.57
C GLY A 83 6.23 9.34 -3.59
N GLU A 84 5.96 8.80 -4.77
CA GLU A 84 4.78 7.96 -5.04
C GLU A 84 5.13 6.48 -5.09
N ALA A 85 4.17 5.66 -4.70
CA ALA A 85 4.14 4.23 -4.90
C ALA A 85 3.05 3.84 -5.90
N GLU A 86 3.34 2.84 -6.73
CA GLU A 86 2.36 2.20 -7.60
C GLU A 86 2.01 0.82 -7.05
N ILE A 87 0.72 0.57 -6.82
CA ILE A 87 0.17 -0.74 -6.48
C ILE A 87 -0.61 -1.28 -7.67
N LEU A 88 -0.23 -2.46 -8.13
CA LEU A 88 -0.94 -3.23 -9.13
C LEU A 88 -1.88 -4.22 -8.44
N ILE A 89 -3.15 -4.19 -8.81
CA ILE A 89 -4.20 -5.06 -8.30
C ILE A 89 -4.56 -6.05 -9.40
N CYS A 90 -4.25 -7.33 -9.19
CA CYS A 90 -4.57 -8.41 -10.12
C CYS A 90 -5.74 -9.23 -9.58
N GLY A 91 -6.80 -9.37 -10.36
CA GLY A 91 -7.96 -10.17 -9.99
C GLY A 91 -9.08 -10.04 -11.00
N ARG A 92 -10.27 -10.47 -10.63
CA ARG A 92 -11.48 -10.21 -11.44
C ARG A 92 -11.76 -8.71 -11.51
N PRO A 93 -12.20 -8.14 -12.65
CA PRO A 93 -12.39 -6.69 -12.80
C PRO A 93 -13.24 -6.03 -11.71
N TYR A 94 -14.31 -6.69 -11.26
CA TYR A 94 -15.16 -6.20 -10.17
C TYR A 94 -14.41 -6.13 -8.84
N PHE A 95 -13.65 -7.17 -8.49
CA PHE A 95 -12.84 -7.18 -7.27
C PHE A 95 -11.70 -6.16 -7.32
N GLN A 96 -11.08 -5.96 -8.50
CA GLN A 96 -10.09 -4.89 -8.67
C GLN A 96 -10.67 -3.51 -8.36
N LYS A 97 -11.91 -3.24 -8.80
CA LYS A 97 -12.61 -1.98 -8.54
C LYS A 97 -12.89 -1.78 -7.05
N ASP A 98 -13.39 -2.81 -6.37
CA ASP A 98 -13.72 -2.75 -4.95
C ASP A 98 -12.46 -2.57 -4.09
N VAL A 99 -11.40 -3.32 -4.39
CA VAL A 99 -10.12 -3.21 -3.68
C VAL A 99 -9.44 -1.87 -3.94
N SER A 100 -9.50 -1.36 -5.18
CA SER A 100 -9.02 0.00 -5.48
C SER A 100 -9.75 1.05 -4.66
N LYS A 101 -11.08 0.95 -4.52
CA LYS A 101 -11.86 1.87 -3.68
C LYS A 101 -11.50 1.73 -2.21
N LEU A 102 -11.30 0.50 -1.72
CA LEU A 102 -10.85 0.23 -0.34
C LEU A 102 -9.51 0.92 -0.06
N ILE A 103 -8.51 0.72 -0.93
CA ILE A 103 -7.17 1.32 -0.78
C ILE A 103 -7.27 2.85 -0.76
N MET A 104 -8.04 3.45 -1.68
CA MET A 104 -8.21 4.91 -1.72
C MET A 104 -8.90 5.46 -0.46
N ASN A 105 -9.93 4.78 0.05
CA ASN A 105 -10.59 5.18 1.28
C ASN A 105 -9.65 5.12 2.50
N LEU A 106 -8.82 4.08 2.59
CA LEU A 106 -7.82 3.94 3.65
C LEU A 106 -6.74 5.02 3.51
N ALA A 107 -6.30 5.31 2.29
CA ALA A 107 -5.37 6.41 2.03
C ALA A 107 -5.94 7.75 2.53
N ASP A 108 -7.19 8.06 2.21
CA ASP A 108 -7.85 9.29 2.67
C ASP A 108 -7.98 9.34 4.19
N TYR A 109 -8.32 8.21 4.82
CA TYR A 109 -8.35 8.10 6.28
C TYR A 109 -6.99 8.42 6.91
N HIS A 110 -5.90 7.84 6.40
CA HIS A 110 -4.55 8.10 6.92
C HIS A 110 -4.09 9.54 6.66
N ARG A 111 -4.44 10.14 5.51
CA ARG A 111 -4.17 11.56 5.24
C ARG A 111 -4.86 12.44 6.27
N GLN A 112 -6.14 12.19 6.56
CA GLN A 112 -6.90 12.93 7.56
C GLN A 112 -6.30 12.78 8.97
N LEU A 113 -5.93 11.57 9.38
CA LEU A 113 -5.26 11.33 10.65
C LEU A 113 -3.94 12.11 10.79
N ARG A 114 -3.17 12.19 9.70
CA ARG A 114 -1.89 12.92 9.69
C ARG A 114 -2.10 14.42 9.87
N VAL A 115 -3.12 15.00 9.23
CA VAL A 115 -3.50 16.42 9.40
C VAL A 115 -3.93 16.68 10.84
N GLN A 116 -4.85 15.89 11.39
CA GLN A 116 -5.32 16.05 12.77
C GLN A 116 -4.18 15.91 13.80
N SER A 117 -3.24 15.01 13.55
CA SER A 117 -2.08 14.83 14.43
C SER A 117 -1.16 16.05 14.39
N SER A 118 -0.95 16.63 13.21
CA SER A 118 -0.16 17.86 13.03
C SER A 118 -0.79 19.05 13.75
N GLU A 119 -2.12 19.22 13.63
CA GLU A 119 -2.86 20.29 14.30
C GLU A 119 -2.77 20.20 15.83
N LYS A 120 -2.88 18.98 16.38
CA LYS A 120 -2.73 18.74 17.83
C LYS A 120 -1.33 19.10 18.32
N VAL A 121 -0.29 18.72 17.56
CA VAL A 121 1.11 19.05 17.90
C VAL A 121 1.34 20.56 17.85
N GLN A 122 0.83 21.23 16.82
CA GLN A 122 0.93 22.69 16.68
C GLN A 122 0.24 23.40 17.85
N HIS A 123 -0.98 22.97 18.21
CA HIS A 123 -1.71 23.54 19.34
C HIS A 123 -0.95 23.36 20.66
N LEU A 124 -0.38 22.17 20.90
CA LEU A 124 0.40 21.90 22.11
C LEU A 124 1.64 22.80 22.19
N TYR A 125 2.35 23.00 21.08
CA TYR A 125 3.52 23.88 21.02
C TYR A 125 3.16 25.34 21.33
N GLU A 126 2.07 25.85 20.74
CA GLU A 126 1.55 27.19 21.04
C GLU A 126 1.12 27.33 22.52
N GLU A 127 0.55 26.29 23.11
CA GLU A 127 0.20 26.31 24.53
C GLU A 127 1.43 26.33 25.44
N ILE A 128 2.46 25.52 25.14
CA ILE A 128 3.74 25.53 25.86
C ILE A 128 4.40 26.91 25.77
N LEU A 129 4.43 27.51 24.57
CA LEU A 129 4.95 28.86 24.37
C LEU A 129 4.16 29.92 25.15
N ARG A 130 2.84 29.83 25.14
CA ARG A 130 1.96 30.71 25.92
C ARG A 130 2.23 30.58 27.42
N ARG A 131 2.40 29.37 27.93
CA ARG A 131 2.72 29.13 29.36
C ARG A 131 4.10 29.69 29.72
N ARG A 132 5.12 29.53 28.87
CA ARG A 132 6.45 30.15 29.09
C ARG A 132 6.41 31.68 29.10
N LYS A 133 5.58 32.31 28.26
CA LYS A 133 5.46 33.79 28.21
C LYS A 133 4.69 34.38 29.38
N ARG A 134 3.87 33.60 30.10
CA ARG A 134 3.07 34.12 31.23
C ARG A 134 3.85 34.25 32.54
N GLY A 135 5.05 33.67 32.65
CA GLY A 135 5.85 33.70 33.88
C GLY A 135 5.14 33.05 35.08
N PRO A 136 5.86 32.74 36.18
CA PRO A 136 5.22 32.44 37.46
C PRO A 136 4.45 33.64 38.03
#